data_AF-A0ABD0RHQ8-F1
#
_entry.id   AF-A0ABD0RHQ8-F1
#
_cell.length_a   1.000
_cell.length_b   1.000
_cell.length_c   1.000
_cell.angle_alpha   90.00
_cell.angle_beta   90.00
_cell.angle_gamma   90.00
#
_symmetry.space_group_name_H-M   'P 1'
#
loop_
_entity.id
_entity.type
_entity.pdbx_description
1 polymer ?
#
loop_
_entity_poly.entity_id
_entity_poly.type
_entity_poly.pdbx_seq_one_letter_code
_entity_poly.pdbx_strand_id
1 'polypeptide(L)'
;DYPVDLYYLMDMTNTMKDDLQKLYALGNDLANGLRSVTGNLRMGFGAFVDKPISPYMYIYPEEIIQNPCYKFPEPCPPQFGFRNVLSLTEQKVSRNRDAPEGGFDAIMQAVVCK
;
A
#
# COMPACT_ATOMS: atom_id res chain seq x y z
N ASP A 1 -2.32 -19.65 -24.24
CA ASP A 1 -1.45 -18.95 -23.29
C ASP A 1 -1.56 -17.46 -23.58
N TYR A 2 -2.29 -16.71 -22.76
CA TYR A 2 -2.50 -15.27 -22.93
C TYR A 2 -1.72 -14.52 -21.83
N PRO A 3 -1.03 -13.42 -22.15
CA PRO A 3 -0.32 -12.64 -21.14
C PRO A 3 -1.30 -12.01 -20.16
N VAL A 4 -0.92 -12.01 -18.88
CA VAL A 4 -1.71 -11.39 -17.80
C VAL A 4 -0.80 -10.47 -16.99
N ASP A 5 -1.25 -9.24 -16.81
CA ASP A 5 -0.62 -8.25 -15.95
C ASP A 5 -1.51 -8.06 -14.70
N LEU A 6 -0.96 -8.32 -13.51
CA LEU A 6 -1.62 -8.12 -12.23
C LEU A 6 -0.95 -6.97 -11.47
N TYR A 7 -1.67 -5.88 -11.25
CA TYR A 7 -1.21 -4.77 -10.41
C TYR A 7 -1.98 -4.79 -9.08
N TYR A 8 -1.28 -5.14 -7.99
CA TYR A 8 -1.89 -5.24 -6.66
C TYR A 8 -1.83 -3.89 -5.96
N LEU A 9 -3.00 -3.27 -5.76
CA LEU A 9 -3.10 -1.97 -5.09
C LEU A 9 -3.58 -2.16 -3.65
N MET A 10 -2.74 -1.79 -2.69
CA MET A 10 -2.95 -2.06 -1.27
C MET A 10 -3.13 -0.79 -0.46
N ASP A 11 -4.12 -0.81 0.41
CA ASP A 11 -4.27 0.12 1.52
C ASP A 11 -3.16 -0.17 2.56
N MET A 12 -2.33 0.85 2.84
CA MET A 12 -1.21 0.80 3.77
C MET A 12 -1.49 1.57 5.06
N THR A 13 -2.74 1.76 5.43
CA THR A 13 -3.14 2.29 6.74
C THR A 13 -2.83 1.28 7.86
N ASN A 14 -2.76 1.76 9.10
CA ASN A 14 -2.41 0.92 10.24
C ASN A 14 -3.44 -0.21 10.49
N THR A 15 -4.68 -0.03 10.02
CA THR A 15 -5.73 -1.06 10.03
C THR A 15 -5.40 -2.26 9.15
N MET A 16 -4.52 -2.12 8.16
CA MET A 16 -4.14 -3.17 7.21
C MET A 16 -2.85 -3.92 7.61
N LYS A 17 -2.37 -3.74 8.84
CA LYS A 17 -1.08 -4.26 9.29
C LYS A 17 -1.00 -5.80 9.25
N ASP A 18 -2.04 -6.48 9.70
CA ASP A 18 -2.11 -7.94 9.68
C ASP A 18 -2.34 -8.47 8.27
N ASP A 19 -3.09 -7.76 7.43
CA ASP A 19 -3.29 -8.11 6.02
C ASP A 19 -2.00 -8.00 5.20
N LEU A 20 -1.12 -7.05 5.52
CA LEU A 20 0.21 -6.97 4.91
C LEU A 20 1.04 -8.23 5.19
N GLN A 21 0.96 -8.75 6.42
CA GLN A 21 1.65 -10.01 6.78
C GLN A 21 1.06 -11.20 6.03
N LYS A 22 -0.27 -11.27 5.87
CA LYS A 22 -0.93 -12.30 5.05
C LYS A 22 -0.52 -12.19 3.60
N LEU A 23 -0.41 -10.99 3.05
CA LEU A 23 0.04 -10.77 1.68
C LEU A 23 1.47 -11.29 1.46
N TYR A 24 2.36 -11.10 2.44
CA TYR A 24 3.70 -11.69 2.38
C TYR A 24 3.70 -13.21 2.38
N ALA A 25 2.86 -13.82 3.23
CA ALA A 25 2.74 -15.27 3.28
C ALA A 25 2.15 -15.85 1.99
N LEU A 26 1.15 -15.17 1.40
CA LEU A 26 0.35 -15.68 0.29
C LEU A 26 0.82 -15.19 -1.09
N GLY A 27 1.67 -14.18 -1.16
CA GLY A 27 2.08 -13.56 -2.43
C GLY A 27 2.77 -14.56 -3.38
N ASN A 28 3.58 -15.46 -2.83
CA ASN A 28 4.21 -16.53 -3.60
C ASN A 28 3.18 -17.56 -4.08
N ASP A 29 2.21 -17.93 -3.25
CA ASP A 29 1.16 -18.90 -3.61
C ASP A 29 0.25 -18.35 -4.71
N LEU A 30 -0.11 -17.06 -4.63
CA LEU A 30 -0.85 -16.38 -5.69
C LEU A 30 -0.05 -16.36 -7.00
N ALA A 31 1.23 -16.00 -6.95
CA ALA A 31 2.08 -15.99 -8.13
C ALA A 31 2.21 -17.39 -8.75
N ASN A 32 2.33 -18.44 -7.92
CA ASN A 32 2.38 -19.82 -8.38
C ASN A 32 1.05 -20.29 -8.98
N GLY A 33 -0.08 -19.93 -8.37
CA GLY A 33 -1.41 -20.19 -8.89
C GLY A 33 -1.64 -19.54 -10.26
N LEU A 34 -1.26 -18.27 -10.43
CA LEU A 34 -1.41 -17.56 -11.70
C LEU A 34 -0.46 -18.10 -12.79
N ARG A 35 0.77 -18.49 -12.42
CA ARG A 35 1.70 -19.14 -13.36
C ARG A 35 1.21 -20.49 -13.89
N SER A 36 0.32 -21.16 -13.16
CA SER A 36 -0.33 -22.39 -13.65
C SER A 36 -1.38 -22.11 -14.75
N VAL A 37 -1.89 -20.89 -14.83
CA VAL A 37 -2.90 -20.45 -15.81
C VAL A 37 -2.24 -19.81 -17.03
N THR A 38 -1.16 -19.05 -16.85
CA THR A 38 -0.42 -18.38 -17.92
C THR A 38 1.08 -18.44 -17.73
N GLY A 39 1.82 -18.71 -18.82
CA GLY A 39 3.28 -18.67 -18.83
C GLY A 39 3.85 -17.25 -18.84
N ASN A 40 3.03 -16.23 -19.10
CA ASN A 40 3.46 -14.84 -19.23
C ASN A 40 2.74 -13.93 -18.22
N LEU A 41 3.13 -14.07 -16.96
CA LEU A 41 2.63 -13.28 -15.83
C LEU A 41 3.58 -12.12 -15.53
N ARG A 42 3.04 -10.90 -15.48
CA ARG A 42 3.72 -9.74 -14.87
C ARG A 42 2.96 -9.30 -13.64
N MET A 43 3.71 -8.94 -12.58
CA MET A 43 3.13 -8.47 -11.33
C MET A 43 3.73 -7.12 -10.94
N GLY A 44 2.89 -6.23 -10.47
CA GLY A 44 3.27 -4.95 -9.88
C GLY A 44 2.55 -4.74 -8.54
N PHE A 45 3.06 -3.80 -7.75
CA PHE A 45 2.47 -3.43 -6.47
C PHE A 45 2.30 -1.91 -6.37
N GLY A 46 1.26 -1.48 -5.71
CA GLY A 46 0.99 -0.08 -5.43
C GLY A 46 0.47 0.06 -4.02
N ALA A 47 0.81 1.17 -3.38
CA ALA A 47 0.46 1.46 -2.01
C ALA A 47 -0.28 2.80 -1.93
N PHE A 48 -1.27 2.90 -1.04
CA PHE A 48 -1.92 4.17 -0.74
C PHE A 48 -2.29 4.28 0.75
N VAL A 49 -2.49 5.50 1.22
CA VAL A 49 -3.08 5.80 2.54
C VAL A 49 -4.18 6.83 2.29
N ASP A 50 -3.86 8.12 2.44
CA ASP A 50 -4.75 9.22 2.11
C ASP A 50 -3.93 10.50 1.85
N LYS A 51 -4.57 11.56 1.37
CA LYS A 51 -3.95 12.85 1.05
C LYS A 51 -3.14 13.35 2.25
N PRO A 52 -1.82 13.62 2.12
CA PRO A 52 -0.95 14.00 3.23
C PRO A 52 -1.13 15.49 3.58
N ILE A 53 -2.35 15.87 3.95
CA ILE A 53 -2.77 17.23 4.30
C ILE A 53 -3.84 17.16 5.39
N SER A 54 -3.94 18.20 6.20
CA SER A 54 -5.04 18.36 7.16
C SER A 54 -6.39 18.44 6.42
N PRO A 55 -7.49 17.82 6.94
CA PRO A 55 -7.60 17.16 8.24
C PRO A 55 -7.23 15.68 8.27
N TYR A 56 -6.95 15.05 7.13
CA TYR A 56 -6.66 13.62 7.00
C TYR A 56 -5.34 13.22 7.68
N MET A 57 -4.34 14.10 7.58
CA MET A 57 -3.03 13.93 8.20
C MET A 57 -2.93 14.64 9.55
N TYR A 58 -2.29 13.99 10.52
CA TYR A 58 -1.88 14.65 11.76
C TYR A 58 -0.71 15.61 11.49
N ILE A 59 -0.84 16.86 11.91
CA ILE A 59 0.18 17.91 11.68
C ILE A 59 0.82 18.43 12.98
N TYR A 60 0.39 17.91 14.14
CA TYR A 60 0.90 18.34 15.44
C TYR A 60 0.86 17.19 16.46
N PRO A 61 1.89 17.03 17.31
CA PRO A 61 3.15 17.78 17.34
C PRO A 61 4.07 17.44 16.15
N GLU A 62 5.14 18.20 15.92
CA GLU A 62 5.95 18.10 14.68
C GLU A 62 6.52 16.68 14.43
N GLU A 63 6.80 15.93 15.51
CA GLU A 63 7.29 14.55 15.43
C GLU A 63 6.27 13.59 14.78
N ILE A 64 4.96 13.90 14.83
CA ILE A 64 3.92 13.06 14.21
C ILE A 64 3.99 13.07 12.69
N ILE A 65 4.56 14.13 12.09
CA ILE A 65 4.70 14.25 10.64
C ILE A 65 5.71 13.21 10.14
N GLN A 66 6.78 13.00 10.91
CA GLN A 66 7.81 12.00 10.59
C GLN A 66 7.43 10.59 11.04
N ASN A 67 6.70 10.47 12.15
CA ASN A 67 6.21 9.21 12.69
C ASN A 67 4.75 9.35 13.16
N PRO A 68 3.76 9.08 12.28
CA PRO A 68 2.34 9.08 12.63
C PRO A 68 1.98 8.14 13.80
N CYS A 69 2.89 7.20 14.10
CA CYS A 69 2.79 6.22 15.15
C CYS A 69 3.68 6.53 16.36
N TYR A 70 4.12 7.78 16.57
CA TYR A 70 5.04 8.14 17.68
C TYR A 70 4.53 7.77 19.08
N LYS A 71 3.22 7.58 19.26
CA LYS A 71 2.58 7.14 20.51
C LYS A 71 2.46 5.61 20.64
N PHE A 72 2.84 4.86 19.60
CA PHE A 72 2.79 3.40 19.59
C PHE A 72 4.19 2.80 19.71
N PRO A 73 4.32 1.54 20.15
CA PRO A 73 5.62 0.88 20.32
C PRO A 73 6.43 0.78 19.02
N GLU A 74 5.76 0.63 17.88
CA GLU A 74 6.41 0.51 16.58
C GLU A 74 6.28 1.80 15.77
N PRO A 75 7.39 2.39 15.29
CA PRO A 75 7.33 3.56 14.43
C PRO A 75 6.82 3.18 13.05
N CYS A 76 6.09 4.11 12.42
CA CYS A 76 5.58 3.96 11.07
C CYS A 76 6.06 5.11 10.15
N PRO A 77 6.18 4.87 8.84
CA PRO A 77 6.58 5.91 7.89
C PRO A 77 5.56 7.07 7.83
N PRO A 78 6.00 8.26 7.39
CA PRO A 78 5.13 9.40 7.12
C PRO A 78 3.96 9.04 6.18
N GLN A 79 2.82 9.68 6.39
CA GLN A 79 1.64 9.52 5.54
C GLN A 79 1.95 9.92 4.08
N PHE A 80 1.33 9.22 3.14
CA PHE A 80 1.47 9.49 1.70
C PHE A 80 0.15 9.20 0.98
N GLY A 81 -0.07 9.85 -0.17
CA GLY A 81 -1.26 9.60 -0.99
C GLY A 81 -1.18 8.26 -1.72
N PHE A 82 -0.44 8.22 -2.83
CA PHE A 82 -0.20 7.01 -3.63
C PHE A 82 1.29 6.85 -3.92
N ARG A 83 1.77 5.60 -3.94
CA ARG A 83 3.13 5.22 -4.36
C ARG A 83 3.05 4.00 -5.26
N ASN A 84 3.63 4.10 -6.46
CA ASN A 84 3.93 2.94 -7.29
C ASN A 84 5.18 2.23 -6.73
N VAL A 85 5.08 0.93 -6.48
CA VAL A 85 6.13 0.16 -5.80
C VAL A 85 6.42 -1.13 -6.57
N LEU A 86 7.64 -1.27 -7.08
CA LEU A 86 7.99 -2.42 -7.93
C LEU A 86 8.30 -3.70 -7.14
N SER A 87 8.66 -3.58 -5.86
CA SER A 87 9.00 -4.73 -5.00
C SER A 87 8.16 -4.75 -3.74
N LEU A 88 7.54 -5.89 -3.46
CA LEU A 88 6.84 -6.14 -2.21
C LEU A 88 7.77 -6.13 -0.99
N THR A 89 9.10 -6.22 -1.16
CA THR A 89 10.04 -6.33 -0.04
C THR A 89 9.95 -5.13 0.92
N GLU A 90 9.74 -5.43 2.22
CA GLU A 90 9.89 -4.51 3.36
C GLU A 90 8.98 -3.27 3.38
N GLN A 91 7.70 -3.45 3.06
CA GLN A 91 6.69 -2.40 3.24
C GLN A 91 6.26 -2.29 4.70
N LYS A 92 5.94 -1.06 5.13
CA LYS A 92 5.37 -0.77 6.45
C LYS A 92 4.11 0.06 6.29
N VAL A 93 3.09 -0.27 7.08
CA VAL A 93 1.87 0.54 7.17
C VAL A 93 2.16 1.90 7.78
N SER A 94 1.48 2.94 7.31
CA SER A 94 1.44 4.29 7.86
C SER A 94 0.12 4.51 8.63
N ARG A 95 -0.22 5.75 8.95
CA ARG A 95 -1.43 6.10 9.69
C ARG A 95 -1.94 7.50 9.34
N ASN A 96 -3.24 7.60 9.13
CA ASN A 96 -4.04 8.83 8.95
C ASN A 96 -5.04 8.99 10.12
N ARG A 97 -5.86 10.04 10.06
CA ARG A 97 -6.76 10.47 11.15
C ARG A 97 -8.17 9.92 11.05
N ASP A 98 -8.75 9.92 9.86
CA ASP A 98 -10.12 9.53 9.59
C ASP A 98 -10.20 8.10 9.04
N ALA A 99 -11.42 7.63 8.78
CA ALA A 99 -11.67 6.27 8.33
C ALA A 99 -11.79 6.12 6.80
N PRO A 100 -12.29 7.11 6.03
CA PRO A 100 -12.19 7.08 4.58
C PRO A 100 -10.74 7.23 4.12
N GLU A 101 -10.39 6.53 3.04
CA GLU A 101 -9.02 6.48 2.52
C GLU A 101 -8.92 6.99 1.08
N GLY A 102 -7.70 7.33 0.66
CA GLY A 102 -7.38 7.90 -0.65
C GLY A 102 -7.34 6.90 -1.80
N GLY A 103 -7.97 5.73 -1.67
CA GLY A 103 -7.83 4.62 -2.63
C GLY A 103 -8.24 4.96 -4.07
N PHE A 104 -9.19 5.88 -4.26
CA PHE A 104 -9.62 6.28 -5.60
C PHE A 104 -8.59 7.14 -6.35
N ASP A 105 -7.79 7.94 -5.63
CA ASP A 105 -6.64 8.62 -6.25
C ASP A 105 -5.66 7.58 -6.77
N ALA A 106 -5.39 6.55 -5.96
CA ALA A 106 -4.46 5.49 -6.28
C ALA A 106 -4.92 4.64 -7.48
N ILE A 107 -6.21 4.29 -7.55
CA ILE A 107 -6.82 3.63 -8.72
C ILE A 107 -6.63 4.50 -9.96
N MET A 108 -6.98 5.79 -9.88
CA MET A 108 -6.85 6.69 -11.01
C MET A 108 -5.42 6.73 -11.51
N GLN A 109 -4.44 6.92 -10.62
CA GLN A 109 -3.02 6.96 -10.98
C GLN A 109 -2.54 5.64 -11.57
N ALA A 110 -2.91 4.50 -10.98
CA ALA A 110 -2.51 3.18 -11.48
C ALA A 110 -3.09 2.85 -12.87
N VAL A 111 -4.27 3.38 -13.19
CA VAL A 111 -4.92 3.14 -14.50
C VAL A 111 -4.35 4.05 -15.60
N VAL A 112 -4.05 5.33 -15.28
CA VAL A 112 -3.65 6.31 -16.31
C VAL A 112 -2.14 6.38 -16.54
N CYS A 113 -1.32 6.03 -15.54
CA CYS A 113 0.13 6.03 -15.65
C CYS A 113 0.63 4.73 -16.28
N LYS A 114 0.97 4.78 -17.57
CA LYS A 114 1.44 3.65 -18.37
C LYS A 114 2.94 3.39 -18.23
#